data_AF-A0A2V8KIE7-F1
#
_entry.id   AF-A0A2V8KIE7-F1
#
_cell.length_a   1.000
_cell.length_b   1.000
_cell.length_c   1.000
_cell.angle_alpha   90.00
_cell.angle_beta   90.00
_cell.angle_gamma   90.00
#
_symmetry.space_group_name_H-M   'P 1'
#
loop_
_entity.id
_entity.type
_entity.pdbx_description
1 polymer ?
#
loop_
_entity_poly.entity_id
_entity_poly.type
_entity_poly.pdbx_seq_one_letter_code
_entity_poly.pdbx_strand_id
1 'polypeptide(L)'
;MRLVLRVMAASSLIVMAYATEVFAQTGFRNMFDHLHLAAPDPIKAVEWYRKNLGGQPTTEGTDRLMFGETRVIFQRNEKPTPS
;
A
#
# COMPACT_ATOMS: atom_id res chain seq x y z
N MET A 1 22.08 -28.63 -38.14
CA MET A 1 21.39 -29.22 -36.96
C MET A 1 22.04 -28.85 -35.62
N ARG A 2 23.35 -29.10 -35.41
CA ARG A 2 24.03 -28.81 -34.13
C ARG A 2 24.06 -27.33 -33.72
N LEU A 3 24.19 -26.41 -34.67
CA LEU A 3 24.19 -24.96 -34.40
C LEU A 3 22.80 -24.48 -33.93
N VAL A 4 21.74 -24.90 -34.62
CA VAL A 4 20.34 -24.59 -34.23
C VAL A 4 20.05 -25.12 -32.82
N LEU A 5 20.48 -26.34 -32.51
CA LEU A 5 20.31 -26.93 -31.18
C LEU A 5 21.02 -26.13 -30.07
N ARG A 6 22.22 -25.61 -30.35
CA ARG A 6 22.99 -24.79 -29.41
C ARG A 6 22.37 -23.41 -29.19
N VAL A 7 21.88 -22.79 -30.25
CA VAL A 7 21.18 -21.50 -30.17
C VAL A 7 19.90 -21.67 -29.35
N MET A 8 19.11 -22.72 -29.63
CA MET A 8 17.91 -23.02 -28.84
C MET A 8 18.24 -23.26 -27.36
N ALA A 9 19.27 -24.05 -27.04
CA ALA A 9 19.67 -24.31 -25.66
C ALA A 9 20.13 -23.03 -24.93
N ALA A 10 20.90 -22.17 -25.60
CA ALA A 10 21.30 -20.87 -25.04
C ALA A 10 20.11 -19.94 -24.79
N SER A 11 19.15 -19.89 -25.73
CA SER A 11 17.92 -19.12 -25.57
C SER A 11 17.06 -19.62 -24.41
N SER A 12 16.95 -20.95 -24.21
CA SER A 12 16.20 -21.52 -23.08
C SER A 12 16.85 -21.20 -21.73
N LEU A 13 18.19 -21.21 -21.64
CA LEU A 13 18.91 -20.84 -20.42
C LEU A 13 18.75 -19.36 -20.09
N ILE A 14 18.73 -18.49 -21.10
CA ILE A 14 18.45 -17.06 -20.94
C ILE A 14 17.03 -16.86 -20.41
N VAL A 15 16.01 -17.51 -21.02
CA VAL A 15 14.63 -17.41 -20.54
C VAL A 15 14.48 -17.90 -19.10
N MET A 16 15.15 -18.99 -18.71
CA MET A 16 15.15 -19.47 -17.32
C MET A 16 15.87 -18.53 -16.35
N ALA A 17 16.97 -17.89 -16.78
CA ALA A 17 17.71 -16.94 -15.93
C ALA A 17 16.95 -15.61 -15.71
N TYR A 18 16.05 -15.24 -16.62
CA TYR A 18 15.19 -14.06 -16.53
C TYR A 18 13.72 -14.37 -16.22
N ALA A 19 13.39 -15.64 -15.94
CA ALA A 19 12.11 -16.01 -15.36
C ALA A 19 12.10 -15.64 -13.87
N THR A 20 12.28 -14.35 -13.57
CA THR A 20 11.99 -13.82 -12.24
C THR A 20 10.51 -14.04 -11.97
N GLU A 21 10.23 -14.54 -10.78
CA GLU A 21 8.91 -14.99 -10.36
C GLU A 21 7.85 -13.90 -10.59
N VAL A 22 7.05 -14.07 -11.64
CA VAL A 22 5.85 -13.27 -11.87
C VAL A 22 4.78 -13.80 -10.93
N PHE A 23 4.93 -13.56 -9.63
CA PHE A 23 3.84 -13.76 -8.71
C PHE A 23 2.82 -12.64 -8.94
N ALA A 24 1.55 -13.00 -9.07
CA ALA A 24 0.49 -12.04 -8.83
C ALA A 24 0.66 -11.48 -7.40
N GLN A 25 0.38 -10.20 -7.17
CA GLN A 25 0.36 -9.64 -5.82
C GLN A 25 -0.73 -10.36 -5.02
N THR A 26 -0.37 -11.36 -4.23
CA THR A 26 -1.30 -12.12 -3.38
C THR A 26 -1.43 -11.55 -1.97
N GLY A 27 -0.70 -10.48 -1.67
CA GLY A 27 -0.71 -9.82 -0.35
C GLY A 27 -1.53 -8.53 -0.35
N PHE A 28 -2.13 -8.20 0.79
CA PHE A 28 -2.85 -6.94 0.99
C PHE A 28 -1.93 -5.70 1.14
N ARG A 29 -0.60 -5.91 1.16
CA ARG A 29 0.39 -4.84 1.33
C ARG A 29 0.34 -3.89 0.13
N ASN A 30 0.27 -2.59 0.40
CA ASN A 30 0.16 -1.52 -0.60
C ASN A 30 -1.09 -1.57 -1.50
N MET A 31 -2.17 -2.28 -1.11
CA MET A 31 -3.43 -2.24 -1.86
C MET A 31 -4.09 -0.85 -1.86
N PHE A 32 -3.89 -0.09 -0.79
CA PHE A 32 -4.38 1.28 -0.64
C PHE A 32 -3.25 2.15 -0.09
N ASP A 33 -3.03 3.31 -0.71
CA ASP A 33 -2.09 4.32 -0.20
C ASP A 33 -2.65 4.98 1.07
N HIS A 34 -3.94 5.34 1.04
CA HIS A 34 -4.59 6.03 2.15
C HIS A 34 -6.10 5.79 2.24
N LEU A 35 -6.65 6.07 3.42
CA LEU A 35 -8.08 6.10 3.72
C LEU A 35 -8.49 7.49 4.21
N HIS A 36 -9.67 7.96 3.81
CA HIS A 36 -10.27 9.18 4.35
C HIS A 36 -11.40 8.81 5.31
N LEU A 37 -11.30 9.27 6.55
CA LEU A 37 -12.34 9.12 7.56
C LEU A 37 -12.97 10.47 7.86
N ALA A 38 -14.29 10.55 7.72
CA ALA A 38 -15.05 11.72 8.09
C ALA A 38 -15.04 11.91 9.62
N ALA A 39 -14.68 13.12 10.08
CA ALA A 39 -14.72 13.50 11.48
C ALA A 39 -15.15 14.97 11.62
N PRO A 40 -15.99 15.34 12.60
CA PRO A 40 -16.36 16.74 12.82
C PRO A 40 -15.15 17.59 13.25
N ASP A 41 -14.21 16.98 13.99
CA ASP A 41 -12.96 17.58 14.42
C ASP A 41 -11.79 16.63 14.12
N PRO A 42 -11.05 16.87 13.03
CA PRO A 42 -9.92 16.04 12.63
C PRO A 42 -8.84 15.87 13.69
N ILE A 43 -8.55 16.92 14.46
CA ILE A 43 -7.44 16.89 15.44
C ILE A 43 -7.83 16.02 16.63
N LYS A 44 -9.06 16.15 17.12
CA LYS A 44 -9.58 15.26 18.17
C LYS A 44 -9.68 13.81 17.70
N ALA A 45 -10.00 13.60 16.42
CA ALA A 45 -9.99 12.25 15.84
C ALA A 45 -8.56 11.67 15.85
N VAL A 46 -7.55 12.43 15.40
CA VAL A 46 -6.15 12.01 15.48
C VAL A 46 -5.74 11.65 16.91
N GLU A 47 -6.06 12.50 17.89
CA GLU A 47 -5.76 12.23 19.30
C GLU A 47 -6.40 10.93 19.79
N TRP A 48 -7.68 10.73 19.48
CA TRP A 48 -8.42 9.53 19.86
C TRP A 48 -7.85 8.27 19.19
N TYR A 49 -7.62 8.30 17.88
CA TYR A 49 -7.14 7.14 17.13
C TYR A 49 -5.70 6.79 17.48
N ARG A 50 -4.86 7.78 17.74
CA ARG A 50 -3.50 7.56 18.28
C ARG A 50 -3.56 6.89 19.66
N LYS A 51 -4.37 7.43 20.57
CA LYS A 51 -4.47 6.93 21.95
C LYS A 51 -5.03 5.50 22.01
N ASN A 52 -6.07 5.21 21.22
CA ASN A 52 -6.84 3.98 21.38
C ASN A 52 -6.44 2.88 20.38
N LEU A 53 -5.95 3.24 19.18
CA LEU A 53 -5.62 2.28 18.12
C LEU A 53 -4.13 2.30 17.74
N GLY A 54 -3.30 3.15 18.36
CA GLY A 54 -1.85 3.13 18.18
C GLY A 54 -1.34 3.70 16.87
N GLY A 55 -2.15 4.50 16.16
CA GLY A 55 -1.71 5.20 14.95
C GLY A 55 -0.55 6.16 15.24
N GLN A 56 0.42 6.21 14.33
CA GLN A 56 1.65 6.98 14.49
C GLN A 56 1.58 8.33 13.76
N PRO A 57 2.08 9.44 14.33
CA PRO A 57 2.20 10.71 13.61
C PRO A 57 3.08 10.58 12.37
N THR A 58 2.85 11.46 11.39
CA THR A 58 3.69 11.63 10.20
C THR A 58 4.06 13.10 10.03
N THR A 59 5.13 13.37 9.30
CA THR A 59 5.58 14.74 8.97
C THR A 59 4.70 15.41 7.92
N GLU A 60 3.79 14.67 7.29
CA GLU A 60 2.91 15.19 6.24
C GLU A 60 1.76 16.07 6.73
N GLY A 61 1.36 15.95 8.00
CA GLY A 61 0.23 16.70 8.54
C GLY A 61 -0.22 16.26 9.92
N THR A 62 -0.93 17.14 10.61
CA THR A 62 -1.49 16.91 11.95
C THR A 62 -2.89 16.29 11.93
N ASP A 63 -3.47 16.13 10.74
CA ASP A 63 -4.82 15.62 10.46
C ASP A 63 -4.82 14.13 10.10
N ARG A 64 -3.71 13.42 10.33
CA ARG A 64 -3.52 12.05 9.84
C ARG A 64 -2.60 11.23 10.71
N LEU A 65 -2.70 9.91 10.57
CA LEU A 65 -1.86 8.92 11.24
C LEU A 65 -1.44 7.82 10.25
N MET A 66 -0.30 7.20 10.54
CA MET A 66 0.16 5.98 9.90
C MET A 66 -0.27 4.77 10.72
N PHE A 67 -0.87 3.78 10.05
CA PHE A 67 -1.15 2.46 10.58
C PHE A 67 -0.36 1.45 9.75
N GLY A 68 0.84 1.12 10.22
CA GLY A 68 1.83 0.42 9.40
C GLY A 68 2.26 1.33 8.24
N GLU A 69 2.04 0.88 7.01
CA GLU A 69 2.34 1.63 5.78
C GLU A 69 1.15 2.43 5.26
N THR A 70 -0.05 2.20 5.80
CA THR A 70 -1.26 2.87 5.33
C THR A 70 -1.49 4.17 6.07
N ARG A 71 -1.73 5.23 5.31
CA ARG A 71 -2.08 6.55 5.84
C ARG A 71 -3.59 6.64 6.07
N VAL A 72 -4.01 7.12 7.24
CA VAL A 72 -5.41 7.44 7.54
C VAL A 72 -5.52 8.93 7.77
N ILE A 73 -6.30 9.61 6.93
CA ILE A 73 -6.51 11.06 6.96
C ILE A 73 -7.91 11.34 7.49
N PHE A 74 -8.01 12.18 8.53
CA PHE A 74 -9.27 12.59 9.12
C PHE A 74 -9.74 13.88 8.44
N GLN A 75 -10.84 13.80 7.70
CA GLN A 75 -11.39 14.94 6.97
C GLN A 75 -12.55 15.56 7.72
N ARG A 76 -12.57 16.91 7.79
CA ARG A 76 -13.67 17.61 8.44
C ARG A 76 -14.99 17.33 7.73
N ASN A 77 -15.94 16.78 8.45
CA ASN A 77 -17.32 16.64 7.99
C ASN A 77 -18.27 16.73 9.19
N GLU A 78 -19.13 17.75 9.20
CA GLU A 78 -20.11 18.01 10.27
C GLU A 78 -21.39 17.19 10.11
N LYS A 79 -21.65 16.66 8.91
CA LYS A 79 -22.86 15.89 8.57
C LYS A 79 -22.46 14.65 7.76
N PRO A 80 -21.84 13.64 8.39
CA PRO A 80 -21.52 12.41 7.69
C PRO A 80 -22.80 11.72 7.25
N THR A 81 -23.03 11.64 5.94
CA THR A 81 -24.09 10.82 5.35
C THR A 81 -23.52 9.44 5.02
N PRO A 82 -24.30 8.36 5.18
CA PRO A 82 -23.94 7.09 4.57
C PRO A 82 -23.74 7.28 3.07
N SER A 83 -22.64 6.75 2.54
CA SER A 83 -22.42 6.59 1.09
C SER A 83 -23.22 5.43 0.55
#